data_AF-A0A178AQB4-F1
#
_entry.id   AF-A0A178AQB4-F1
#
_cell.length_a   1.000
_cell.length_b   1.000
_cell.length_c   1.000
_cell.angle_alpha   90.00
_cell.angle_beta   90.00
_cell.angle_gamma   90.00
#
_symmetry.space_group_name_H-M   'P 1'
#
loop_
_entity.id
_entity.type
_entity.pdbx_description
1 polymer ?
#
loop_
_entity_poly.entity_id
_entity_poly.type
_entity_poly.pdbx_seq_one_letter_code
_entity_poly.pdbx_strand_id
1 'polypeptide(L)'
;SIQAELNDWSETSPGSPELAELLLRMYRDEGLEGFMDVPYGFAALAYNAAGDDVGAVKYATKAKEAVLMKDGRWSANLRIWEEMLADVRGHWSWRRRL
;
A
#
# COMPACT_ATOMS: atom_id res chain seq x y z
N SER A 1 -0.83 6.04 15.36
CA SER A 1 -2.01 5.54 14.61
C SER A 1 -1.56 4.40 13.71
N ILE A 2 -2.46 3.55 13.21
CA ILE A 2 -2.07 2.44 12.31
C ILE A 2 -1.24 2.92 11.10
N GLN A 3 -1.62 4.05 10.51
CA GLN A 3 -0.88 4.66 9.41
C GLN A 3 0.53 5.10 9.80
N ALA A 4 0.73 5.59 11.03
CA ALA A 4 2.05 5.98 11.51
C ALA A 4 2.98 4.76 11.65
N GLU A 5 2.47 3.66 12.20
CA GLU A 5 3.21 2.40 12.29
C GLU A 5 3.56 1.83 10.91
N LEU A 6 2.60 1.87 9.97
CA LEU A 6 2.81 1.41 8.60
C LEU A 6 3.78 2.30 7.81
N ASN A 7 3.85 3.58 8.16
CA ASN A 7 4.78 4.55 7.57
C ASN A 7 6.13 4.64 8.31
N ASP A 8 6.31 3.90 9.41
CA ASP A 8 7.62 3.74 10.02
C ASP A 8 8.44 2.77 9.16
N TRP A 9 9.57 3.24 8.65
CA TRP A 9 10.50 2.47 7.83
C TRP A 9 11.82 2.16 8.56
N SER A 10 11.83 2.36 9.89
CA SER A 10 12.90 1.90 10.76
C SER A 10 12.99 0.38 10.79
N GLU A 11 14.16 -0.16 11.14
CA GLU A 11 14.40 -1.61 11.28
C GLU A 11 13.50 -2.25 12.35
N THR A 12 13.03 -1.46 13.32
CA THR A 12 12.16 -1.90 14.42
C THR A 12 10.68 -1.64 14.18
N SER A 13 10.32 -1.19 12.97
CA SER A 13 8.94 -0.86 12.63
C SER A 13 8.02 -2.06 12.83
N PRO A 14 6.87 -1.89 13.52
CA PRO A 14 5.86 -2.94 13.63
C PRO A 14 4.95 -3.03 12.38
N GLY A 15 5.25 -2.28 11.31
CA GLY A 15 4.45 -2.28 10.10
C GLY A 15 4.42 -3.65 9.40
N SER A 16 3.25 -4.28 9.34
CA SER A 16 3.06 -5.61 8.76
C SER A 16 1.86 -5.68 7.80
N PRO A 17 1.77 -6.73 6.95
CA PRO A 17 0.58 -6.98 6.16
C PRO A 17 -0.71 -7.07 7.00
N GLU A 18 -0.66 -7.70 8.17
CA GLU A 18 -1.80 -7.83 9.08
C GLU A 18 -2.29 -6.46 9.59
N LEU A 19 -1.35 -5.57 9.90
CA LEU A 19 -1.67 -4.22 10.34
C LEU A 19 -2.28 -3.38 9.20
N ALA A 20 -1.83 -3.60 7.96
CA ALA A 20 -2.43 -2.98 6.78
C ALA A 20 -3.83 -3.52 6.47
N GLU A 21 -4.06 -4.82 6.65
CA GLU A 21 -5.40 -5.44 6.53
C GLU A 21 -6.37 -4.91 7.60
N LEU A 22 -5.88 -4.63 8.81
CA LEU A 22 -6.68 -3.96 9.84
C LEU A 22 -7.11 -2.56 9.38
N LEU A 23 -6.19 -1.78 8.79
CA LEU A 23 -6.53 -0.46 8.24
C LEU A 23 -7.59 -0.55 7.13
N LEU A 24 -7.46 -1.54 6.23
CA LEU A 24 -8.44 -1.80 5.17
C LEU A 24 -9.84 -2.11 5.72
N ARG A 25 -9.91 -2.90 6.80
CA ARG A 25 -11.19 -3.21 7.47
C ARG A 25 -11.81 -1.97 8.10
N MET A 26 -11.02 -1.20 8.86
CA MET A 26 -11.50 0.02 9.50
C MET A 26 -12.12 1.00 8.50
N TYR A 27 -11.46 1.24 7.36
CA TYR A 27 -12.00 2.14 6.33
C TYR A 27 -13.34 1.63 5.76
N ARG A 28 -13.53 0.32 5.62
CA ARG A 28 -14.80 -0.26 5.16
C ARG A 28 -15.88 -0.18 6.23
N ASP A 29 -15.53 -0.50 7.46
CA ASP A 29 -16.47 -0.47 8.59
C ASP A 29 -16.98 0.96 8.86
N GLU A 30 -16.17 1.97 8.58
CA GLU A 30 -16.50 3.39 8.69
C GLU A 30 -17.17 3.98 7.43
N GLY A 31 -17.38 3.18 6.37
CA GLY A 31 -18.01 3.66 5.13
C GLY A 31 -17.15 4.63 4.31
N LEU A 32 -15.82 4.48 4.38
CA LEU A 32 -14.83 5.33 3.72
C LEU A 32 -14.36 4.74 2.38
N GLU A 33 -15.23 4.06 1.62
CA GLU A 33 -14.88 3.39 0.36
C GLU A 33 -14.25 4.34 -0.66
N GLY A 34 -14.66 5.61 -0.67
CA GLY A 34 -14.10 6.65 -1.56
C GLY A 34 -12.64 7.04 -1.24
N PHE A 35 -12.09 6.59 -0.11
CA PHE A 35 -10.74 6.90 0.35
C PHE A 35 -9.84 5.66 0.45
N MET A 36 -10.22 4.58 -0.24
CA MET A 36 -9.50 3.31 -0.18
C MET A 36 -8.14 3.34 -0.90
N ASP A 37 -7.83 4.38 -1.66
CA ASP A 37 -6.50 4.60 -2.25
C ASP A 37 -5.39 4.56 -1.20
N VAL A 38 -5.62 5.18 -0.03
CA VAL A 38 -4.66 5.24 1.07
C VAL A 38 -4.40 3.86 1.70
N PRO A 39 -5.40 3.12 2.22
CA PRO A 39 -5.15 1.82 2.83
C PRO A 39 -4.70 0.76 1.83
N TYR A 40 -5.12 0.82 0.55
CA TYR A 40 -4.54 -0.05 -0.49
C TYR A 40 -3.06 0.23 -0.70
N GLY A 41 -2.65 1.50 -0.70
CA GLY A 41 -1.24 1.86 -0.80
C GLY A 41 -0.39 1.33 0.35
N PHE A 42 -0.90 1.46 1.58
CA PHE A 42 -0.24 0.88 2.75
C PHE A 42 -0.13 -0.65 2.68
N ALA A 43 -1.18 -1.33 2.21
CA ALA A 43 -1.14 -2.78 2.02
C ALA A 43 -0.09 -3.16 0.97
N ALA A 44 -0.08 -2.51 -0.19
CA ALA A 44 0.91 -2.77 -1.24
C ALA A 44 2.35 -2.70 -0.71
N LEU A 45 2.65 -1.63 0.03
CA LEU A 45 3.96 -1.41 0.64
C LEU A 45 4.28 -2.42 1.74
N ALA A 46 3.32 -2.78 2.59
CA ALA A 46 3.52 -3.74 3.67
C ALA A 46 3.79 -5.17 3.17
N TYR A 47 3.02 -5.65 2.18
CA TYR A 47 3.27 -6.95 1.54
C TYR A 47 4.63 -6.98 0.83
N ASN A 48 4.97 -5.90 0.13
CA ASN A 48 6.26 -5.77 -0.55
C ASN A 48 7.44 -5.79 0.45
N ALA A 49 7.29 -5.09 1.58
CA ALA A 49 8.26 -5.10 2.68
C ALA A 49 8.43 -6.45 3.36
N ALA A 50 7.38 -7.27 3.38
CA ALA A 50 7.41 -8.66 3.85
C ALA A 50 7.93 -9.65 2.80
N GLY A 51 8.28 -9.20 1.59
CA GLY A 51 8.74 -10.07 0.50
C GLY A 51 7.64 -10.87 -0.18
N ASP A 52 6.37 -10.47 -0.04
CA ASP A 52 5.22 -11.05 -0.74
C ASP A 52 4.89 -10.20 -1.97
N ASP A 53 5.38 -10.65 -3.13
CA ASP A 53 5.15 -9.97 -4.41
C ASP A 53 3.70 -10.10 -4.90
N VAL A 54 3.04 -11.23 -4.64
CA VAL A 54 1.64 -11.47 -5.01
C VAL A 54 0.72 -10.49 -4.29
N GLY A 55 0.88 -10.36 -2.97
CA GLY A 55 0.14 -9.41 -2.14
C GLY A 55 0.42 -7.96 -2.54
N ALA A 56 1.70 -7.64 -2.78
CA ALA A 56 2.11 -6.30 -3.21
C ALA A 56 1.45 -5.89 -4.53
N VAL A 57 1.51 -6.74 -5.56
CA VAL A 57 0.89 -6.49 -6.86
C VAL A 57 -0.62 -6.32 -6.73
N LYS A 58 -1.29 -7.22 -6.01
CA LYS A 58 -2.75 -7.14 -5.79
C LYS A 58 -3.17 -5.78 -5.24
N TYR A 59 -2.49 -5.30 -4.21
CA TYR A 59 -2.86 -4.04 -3.57
C TYR A 59 -2.37 -2.80 -4.32
N ALA A 60 -1.22 -2.87 -5.00
CA ALA A 60 -0.75 -1.80 -5.89
C ALA A 60 -1.73 -1.57 -7.05
N THR A 61 -2.27 -2.64 -7.65
CA THR A 61 -3.33 -2.52 -8.67
C THR A 61 -4.57 -1.83 -8.12
N LYS A 62 -5.04 -2.21 -6.92
CA LYS A 62 -6.20 -1.56 -6.28
C LYS A 62 -5.95 -0.10 -5.93
N ALA A 63 -4.76 0.24 -5.44
CA ALA A 63 -4.36 1.61 -5.15
C ALA A 63 -4.32 2.45 -6.44
N LYS A 64 -3.74 1.90 -7.51
CA LYS A 64 -3.71 2.52 -8.85
C LYS A 64 -5.13 2.81 -9.36
N GLU A 65 -6.02 1.83 -9.32
CA GLU A 65 -7.43 1.97 -9.75
C GLU A 65 -8.17 3.04 -8.94
N ALA A 66 -8.01 3.04 -7.61
CA ALA A 66 -8.63 4.03 -6.73
C ALA A 66 -8.12 5.45 -7.00
N VAL A 67 -6.81 5.64 -7.18
CA VAL A 67 -6.22 6.94 -7.56
C VAL A 67 -6.73 7.40 -8.92
N LEU A 68 -6.81 6.51 -9.92
CA LEU A 68 -7.33 6.85 -11.24
C LEU A 68 -8.80 7.29 -11.19
N MET A 69 -9.61 6.63 -10.37
CA MET A 69 -11.02 6.97 -10.20
C MET A 69 -11.21 8.30 -9.47
N LYS A 70 -10.38 8.60 -8.47
CA LYS A 70 -10.51 9.78 -7.60
C LYS A 70 -9.83 11.03 -8.17
N ASP A 71 -8.57 10.89 -8.56
CA ASP A 71 -7.68 12.02 -8.91
C ASP A 71 -7.33 12.07 -10.40
N GLY A 72 -7.57 10.98 -11.13
CA GLY A 72 -7.30 10.87 -12.56
C GLY A 72 -5.83 10.58 -12.92
N ARG A 73 -5.59 10.41 -14.23
CA ARG A 73 -4.30 9.95 -14.79
C ARG A 73 -3.10 10.88 -14.54
N TRP A 74 -3.33 12.12 -14.13
CA TRP A 74 -2.28 13.12 -13.91
C TRP A 74 -1.86 13.21 -12.44
N SER A 75 -2.43 12.38 -11.58
CA SER A 75 -2.08 12.34 -10.16
C SER A 75 -0.62 11.95 -9.97
N ALA A 76 0.12 12.74 -9.19
CA ALA A 76 1.49 12.41 -8.79
C ALA A 76 1.56 11.08 -8.01
N ASN A 77 0.48 10.74 -7.30
CA ASN A 77 0.36 9.50 -6.54
C ASN A 77 0.17 8.26 -7.42
N LEU A 78 -0.05 8.42 -8.73
CA LEU A 78 -0.17 7.29 -9.64
C LEU A 78 1.20 6.63 -9.88
N ARG A 79 2.26 7.45 -9.94
CA ARG A 79 3.59 7.01 -10.36
C ARG A 79 4.18 5.93 -9.44
N ILE A 80 3.98 6.06 -8.13
CA ILE A 80 4.51 5.08 -7.15
C ILE A 80 3.93 3.68 -7.38
N TRP A 81 2.66 3.57 -7.75
CA TRP A 81 2.03 2.28 -8.03
C TRP A 81 2.47 1.72 -9.39
N GLU A 82 2.70 2.59 -10.37
CA GLU A 82 3.24 2.17 -11.67
C GLU A 82 4.68 1.67 -11.57
N GLU A 83 5.52 2.34 -10.78
CA GLU A 83 6.88 1.91 -10.47
C GLU A 83 6.89 0.53 -9.79
N MET A 84 6.06 0.34 -8.75
CA MET A 84 5.95 -0.96 -8.07
C MET A 84 5.43 -2.07 -9.01
N LEU A 85 4.44 -1.78 -9.85
CA LEU A 85 3.88 -2.76 -10.78
C LEU A 85 4.83 -3.09 -11.95
N ALA A 86 5.75 -2.19 -12.29
CA ALA A 86 6.77 -2.44 -13.31
C ALA A 86 7.87 -3.38 -12.81
N ASP A 87 8.32 -3.22 -11.56
CA ASP A 87 9.28 -4.12 -10.91
C ASP A 87 9.05 -4.20 -9.40
N VAL A 88 8.25 -5.18 -8.97
CA VAL A 88 7.84 -5.32 -7.57
C VAL A 88 9.02 -5.67 -6.65
N ARG A 89 10.03 -6.39 -7.16
CA ARG A 89 11.20 -6.81 -6.38
C ARG A 89 12.33 -5.78 -6.43
N GLY A 90 12.36 -4.95 -7.47
CA GLY A 90 13.25 -3.79 -7.56
C GLY A 90 12.73 -2.54 -6.86
N HIS A 91 11.45 -2.52 -6.47
CA HIS A 91 10.86 -1.41 -5.71
C HIS A 91 11.58 -1.21 -4.36
N TRP A 92 11.76 0.03 -3.93
CA TRP A 92 12.57 0.39 -2.75
C TRP A 92 12.11 -0.25 -1.43
N SER A 93 10.84 -0.66 -1.36
CA SER A 93 10.24 -1.30 -0.19
C SER A 93 10.55 -2.79 -0.10
N TRP A 94 11.09 -3.43 -1.13
CA TRP A 94 11.21 -4.89 -1.21
C TRP A 94 12.03 -5.46 -0.06
N ARG A 95 11.42 -6.41 0.68
CA ARG A 95 12.04 -7.09 1.83
C ARG A 95 12.62 -6.15 2.89
N ARG A 96 12.12 -4.92 2.98
CA ARG A 96 12.66 -3.90 3.88
C ARG A 96 12.43 -4.18 5.37
N ARG A 97 11.58 -5.16 5.70
CA ARG A 97 11.26 -5.59 7.07
C ARG A 97 11.49 -7.10 7.26
N LEU A 98 12.44 -7.67 6.53
CA LEU A 98 12.91 -9.06 6.68
C LEU A 98 14.35 -9.13 7.19
#